data_AF-A0A534X6I5-F1
#
_entry.id   AF-A0A534X6I5-F1
#
_cell.length_a   1.000
_cell.length_b   1.000
_cell.length_c   1.000
_cell.angle_alpha   90.00
_cell.angle_beta   90.00
_cell.angle_gamma   90.00
#
_symmetry.space_group_name_H-M   'P 1'
#
loop_
_entity.id
_entity.type
_entity.pdbx_description
1 polymer ?
#
loop_
_entity_poly.entity_id
_entity_poly.type
_entity_poly.pdbx_seq_one_letter_code
_entity_poly.pdbx_strand_id
1 'polypeptide(L)'
;MKSWKKKCEPDWNLDVGDERTCPIVSSIRSLGFRVCRGARGGIVSNNLLERITRKKAHIGVIGQGYVGLPLALVFREAGFTVTGFDVDPAKVAAIGRGESFIRHIGAQRVADAVRSGEYTATADFDRLSRCDAVLICVPTPLGLHREPDNSFIHATAREIASRLRRDQLIVLESTTYPGTTDEEVLPILEKSGLHCPDDFLLAFSPEREDPGNEK
;
A
#
# COMPACT_ATOMS: atom_id res chain seq x y z
N MET A 1 0.51 -29.82 33.95
CA MET A 1 1.76 -29.43 33.24
C MET A 1 1.35 -28.94 31.85
N LYS A 2 1.59 -27.71 31.38
CA LYS A 2 2.20 -26.48 31.89
C LYS A 2 1.36 -25.31 31.35
N SER A 3 1.00 -24.40 32.26
CA SER A 3 0.47 -23.05 32.04
C SER A 3 1.25 -22.24 31.00
N TRP A 4 0.56 -21.55 30.08
CA TRP A 4 0.99 -20.25 29.52
C TRP A 4 -0.24 -19.34 29.37
N LYS A 5 -0.85 -18.93 30.49
CA LYS A 5 -1.56 -17.64 30.56
C LYS A 5 -0.49 -16.56 30.79
N LYS A 6 -0.15 -15.79 29.76
CA LYS A 6 0.47 -14.47 29.93
C LYS A 6 -0.49 -13.43 29.37
N LYS A 7 -1.01 -12.60 30.28
CA LYS A 7 -1.78 -11.38 30.04
C LYS A 7 -1.12 -10.56 28.93
N CYS A 8 -1.86 -10.25 27.88
CA CYS A 8 -1.66 -9.03 27.08
C CYS A 8 -2.62 -8.00 27.66
N GLU A 9 -2.11 -6.98 28.32
CA GLU A 9 -2.90 -5.79 28.66
C GLU A 9 -3.08 -4.94 27.41
N PRO A 10 -4.28 -4.37 27.18
CA PRO A 10 -4.54 -3.46 26.08
C PRO A 10 -4.26 -2.05 26.58
N ASP A 11 -3.14 -1.44 26.22
CA ASP A 11 -3.01 0.00 26.37
C ASP A 11 -2.08 0.59 25.30
N TRP A 12 -2.69 0.86 24.15
CA TRP A 12 -2.24 1.86 23.19
C TRP A 12 -3.48 2.57 22.66
N ASN A 13 -4.15 3.35 23.52
CA ASN A 13 -4.99 4.43 23.04
C ASN A 13 -4.08 5.49 22.41
N LEU A 14 -3.88 5.36 21.10
CA LEU A 14 -3.23 6.37 20.29
C LEU A 14 -4.19 7.57 20.20
N ASP A 15 -3.98 8.59 21.01
CA ASP A 15 -4.63 9.88 20.81
C ASP A 15 -3.81 10.65 19.77
N VAL A 16 -4.10 10.40 18.49
CA VAL A 16 -3.49 11.11 17.35
C VAL A 16 -4.51 12.15 16.95
N GLY A 17 -4.23 13.41 17.31
CA GLY A 17 -5.11 14.54 17.07
C GLY A 17 -5.69 14.53 15.64
N ASP A 18 -7.02 14.55 15.59
CA ASP A 18 -7.93 14.55 14.45
C ASP A 18 -8.02 13.23 13.65
N GLU A 19 -8.88 12.34 14.16
CA GLU A 19 -9.06 10.93 13.78
C GLU A 19 -9.82 10.64 12.47
N ARG A 20 -9.78 11.49 11.44
CA ARG A 20 -10.74 11.33 10.31
C ARG A 20 -10.23 11.25 8.88
N THR A 21 -8.93 11.27 8.57
CA THR A 21 -8.53 11.43 7.15
C THR A 21 -7.30 10.69 6.64
N CYS A 22 -6.55 9.90 7.42
CA CYS A 22 -5.38 9.18 6.87
C CYS A 22 -5.68 7.69 6.60
N PRO A 23 -5.77 7.24 5.33
CA PRO A 23 -6.08 5.85 4.99
C PRO A 23 -5.03 4.88 5.52
N ILE A 24 -3.74 5.22 5.48
CA ILE A 24 -2.67 4.40 6.08
C ILE A 24 -2.88 4.23 7.59
N VAL A 25 -3.26 5.29 8.31
CA VAL A 25 -3.49 5.20 9.77
C VAL A 25 -4.80 4.46 10.09
N SER A 26 -5.83 4.58 9.25
CA SER A 26 -7.08 3.82 9.35
C SER A 26 -6.87 2.32 9.05
N SER A 27 -6.09 1.98 8.02
CA SER A 27 -5.66 0.61 7.77
C SER A 27 -4.81 0.10 8.93
N ILE A 28 -3.85 0.89 9.43
CA ILE A 28 -3.04 0.56 10.62
C ILE A 28 -3.88 0.38 11.91
N ARG A 29 -5.00 1.10 12.08
CA ARG A 29 -5.84 1.05 13.31
C ARG A 29 -7.02 0.08 13.24
N SER A 30 -7.71 -0.03 12.11
CA SER A 30 -8.84 -0.96 11.93
C SER A 30 -8.37 -2.42 11.81
N LEU A 31 -7.11 -2.59 11.38
CA LEU A 31 -6.34 -3.79 11.68
C LEU A 31 -6.09 -3.79 13.19
N GLY A 32 -6.93 -4.50 13.93
CA GLY A 32 -6.56 -5.04 15.24
C GLY A 32 -5.31 -5.89 15.03
N PHE A 33 -4.15 -5.23 15.02
CA PHE A 33 -2.86 -5.75 14.59
C PHE A 33 -2.58 -7.02 15.40
N ARG A 34 -2.89 -8.17 14.80
CA ARG A 34 -2.14 -9.39 15.07
C ARG A 34 -0.80 -9.20 14.37
N VAL A 35 0.02 -8.28 14.90
CA VAL A 35 1.47 -8.39 14.72
C VAL A 35 1.80 -9.75 15.30
N CYS A 36 2.15 -10.71 14.45
CA CYS A 36 2.82 -11.91 14.91
C CYS A 36 4.06 -11.43 15.65
N ARG A 37 4.02 -11.46 16.99
CA ARG A 37 5.22 -11.25 17.82
C ARG A 37 6.19 -12.35 17.44
N GLY A 38 7.11 -12.05 16.51
CA GLY A 38 8.30 -12.85 16.31
C GLY A 38 9.01 -12.99 17.65
N ALA A 39 9.49 -14.19 17.97
CA ALA A 39 10.15 -14.51 19.24
C ALA A 39 11.44 -13.68 19.49
N ARG A 40 11.82 -12.80 18.56
CA ARG A 40 12.95 -11.88 18.65
C ARG A 40 12.52 -10.47 18.23
N GLY A 41 11.79 -9.77 19.09
CA GLY A 41 11.71 -8.29 19.12
C GLY A 41 11.79 -7.55 17.78
N GLY A 42 11.03 -7.97 16.76
CA GLY A 42 10.92 -7.27 15.48
C GLY A 42 10.12 -5.99 15.70
N ILE A 43 10.84 -4.91 15.99
CA ILE A 43 10.29 -3.57 16.08
C ILE A 43 10.02 -3.15 14.64
N VAL A 44 8.75 -2.92 14.27
CA VAL A 44 8.44 -1.91 13.23
C VAL A 44 9.34 -0.73 13.55
N SER A 45 10.36 -0.40 12.75
CA SER A 45 11.35 0.59 13.20
C SER A 45 10.57 1.81 13.65
N ASN A 46 10.79 2.27 14.88
CA ASN A 46 10.14 3.49 15.41
C ASN A 46 10.23 4.64 14.38
N ASN A 47 11.25 4.59 13.51
CA ASN A 47 11.43 5.43 12.33
C ASN A 47 10.26 5.41 11.33
N LEU A 48 9.79 4.26 10.85
CA LEU A 48 8.71 4.18 9.86
C LEU A 48 7.40 4.78 10.40
N LEU A 49 7.01 4.39 11.62
CA LEU A 49 5.83 4.93 12.28
C LEU A 49 5.95 6.44 12.47
N GLU A 50 7.10 6.93 12.95
CA GLU A 50 7.36 8.36 13.10
C GLU A 50 7.24 9.10 11.77
N ARG A 51 7.77 8.54 10.68
CA ARG A 51 7.68 9.12 9.34
C ARG A 51 6.24 9.14 8.82
N ILE A 52 5.45 8.11 9.07
CA ILE A 52 4.03 8.09 8.72
C ILE A 52 3.28 9.16 9.52
N THR A 53 3.44 9.21 10.85
CA THR A 53 2.77 10.19 11.72
C THR A 53 3.15 11.63 11.36
N ARG A 54 4.41 11.87 10.97
CA ARG A 54 4.90 13.20 10.56
C ARG A 54 4.68 13.50 9.08
N LYS A 55 4.01 12.62 8.32
CA LYS A 55 3.79 12.75 6.86
C LYS A 55 5.08 12.88 6.03
N LYS A 56 6.17 12.29 6.54
CA LYS A 56 7.50 12.22 5.91
C LYS A 56 7.80 10.85 5.26
N ALA A 57 6.84 9.94 5.30
CA ALA A 57 6.92 8.69 4.55
C ALA A 57 6.67 8.96 3.07
N HIS A 58 7.43 8.32 2.20
CA HIS A 58 7.23 8.34 0.76
C HIS A 58 6.33 7.16 0.39
N ILE A 59 5.19 7.44 -0.23
CA ILE A 59 4.20 6.41 -0.57
C ILE A 59 4.34 6.01 -2.04
N GLY A 60 4.46 4.72 -2.31
CA GLY A 60 4.39 4.14 -3.64
C GLY A 60 3.01 3.52 -3.86
N VAL A 61 2.37 3.78 -5.00
CA VAL A 61 1.09 3.15 -5.36
C VAL A 61 1.22 2.48 -6.72
N ILE A 62 1.14 1.15 -6.77
CA ILE A 62 1.29 0.35 -7.98
C ILE A 62 -0.09 0.08 -8.59
N GLY A 63 -0.24 0.36 -9.88
CA GLY A 63 -1.49 0.32 -10.61
C GLY A 63 -2.18 1.69 -10.55
N GLN A 64 -1.98 2.53 -11.57
CA GLN A 64 -2.60 3.85 -11.67
C GLN A 64 -3.96 3.76 -12.37
N GLY A 65 -4.74 2.75 -11.99
CA GLY A 65 -6.08 2.50 -12.51
C GLY A 65 -7.17 3.19 -11.69
N TYR A 66 -8.38 2.64 -11.78
CA TYR A 66 -9.57 3.15 -11.10
C TYR A 66 -9.41 3.24 -9.57
N VAL A 67 -8.63 2.34 -8.95
CA VAL A 67 -8.37 2.34 -7.50
C VAL A 67 -7.09 3.10 -7.14
N GLY A 68 -5.97 2.77 -7.79
CA GLY A 68 -4.68 3.30 -7.33
C GLY A 68 -4.43 4.77 -7.67
N LEU A 69 -4.97 5.31 -8.78
CA LEU A 69 -4.85 6.76 -9.05
C LEU A 69 -5.57 7.61 -8.00
N PRO A 70 -6.87 7.40 -7.68
CA PRO A 70 -7.53 8.20 -6.65
C PRO A 70 -6.91 7.98 -5.27
N LEU A 71 -6.49 6.76 -4.93
CA LEU A 71 -5.78 6.49 -3.69
C LEU A 71 -4.45 7.27 -3.59
N ALA A 72 -3.67 7.32 -4.67
CA ALA A 72 -2.45 8.12 -4.73
C ALA A 72 -2.73 9.62 -4.54
N LEU A 73 -3.81 10.13 -5.15
CA LEU A 73 -4.23 11.53 -4.97
C LEU A 73 -4.65 11.81 -3.52
N VAL A 74 -5.37 10.89 -2.87
CA VAL A 74 -5.76 11.03 -1.46
C VAL A 74 -4.53 11.08 -0.55
N PHE A 75 -3.51 10.26 -0.77
CA PHE A 75 -2.26 10.35 0.00
C PHE A 75 -1.53 11.67 -0.23
N ARG A 76 -1.49 12.15 -1.47
CA ARG A 76 -0.93 13.47 -1.78
C ARG A 76 -1.72 14.56 -1.06
N GLU A 77 -3.05 14.56 -1.15
CA GLU A 77 -3.94 15.52 -0.47
C GLU A 77 -3.79 15.47 1.06
N ALA A 78 -3.49 14.31 1.62
CA ALA A 78 -3.16 14.14 3.03
C ALA A 78 -1.77 14.71 3.42
N GLY A 79 -0.93 15.09 2.45
CA GLY A 79 0.36 15.75 2.65
C GLY A 79 1.57 14.82 2.54
N PHE A 80 1.44 13.65 1.90
CA PHE A 80 2.56 12.75 1.65
C PHE A 80 3.18 13.02 0.27
N THR A 81 4.48 12.71 0.13
CA THR A 81 5.10 12.54 -1.19
C THR A 81 4.71 11.19 -1.76
N VAL A 82 4.22 11.17 -3.00
CA VAL A 82 3.66 9.98 -3.62
C VAL A 82 4.31 9.70 -4.98
N THR A 83 4.63 8.44 -5.25
CA THR A 83 5.00 7.97 -6.59
C THR A 83 4.00 6.93 -7.06
N GLY A 84 3.31 7.23 -8.16
CA GLY A 84 2.43 6.29 -8.83
C GLY A 84 3.21 5.44 -9.83
N PHE A 85 3.03 4.13 -9.80
CA PHE A 85 3.67 3.18 -10.70
C PHE A 85 2.63 2.52 -11.59
N ASP A 86 2.86 2.48 -12.90
CA ASP A 86 2.05 1.69 -13.83
C ASP A 86 2.94 1.13 -14.93
N VAL A 87 2.58 -0.05 -15.43
CA VAL A 87 3.30 -0.70 -16.54
C VAL A 87 2.94 -0.08 -17.89
N ASP A 88 1.83 0.65 -17.97
CA ASP A 88 1.38 1.34 -19.16
C ASP A 88 2.04 2.74 -19.26
N PRO A 89 3.02 2.95 -20.15
CA PRO A 89 3.70 4.23 -20.30
C PRO A 89 2.76 5.34 -20.81
N ALA A 90 1.67 4.99 -21.50
CA ALA A 90 0.70 5.98 -21.99
C ALA A 90 -0.08 6.61 -20.83
N LYS A 91 -0.51 5.79 -19.86
CA LYS A 91 -1.13 6.28 -18.62
C LYS A 91 -0.19 7.15 -17.82
N VAL A 92 1.06 6.69 -17.64
CA VAL A 92 2.10 7.45 -16.93
C VAL A 92 2.33 8.81 -17.59
N ALA A 93 2.43 8.86 -18.92
CA ALA A 93 2.62 10.10 -19.65
C ALA A 93 1.41 11.04 -19.55
N ALA A 94 0.18 10.51 -19.64
CA ALA A 94 -1.04 11.30 -19.47
C ALA A 94 -1.10 11.93 -18.07
N ILE A 95 -0.89 11.11 -17.03
CA ILE A 95 -0.85 11.59 -15.65
C ILE A 95 0.27 12.63 -15.47
N GLY A 96 1.46 12.40 -16.02
CA GLY A 96 2.58 13.35 -15.96
C GLY A 96 2.30 14.71 -16.60
N ARG A 97 1.32 14.79 -17.53
CA ARG A 97 0.83 16.06 -18.10
C ARG A 97 -0.32 16.68 -17.30
N GLY A 98 -0.72 16.07 -16.18
CA GLY A 98 -1.86 16.51 -15.38
C GLY A 98 -3.22 16.06 -15.95
N GLU A 99 -3.23 15.11 -16.88
CA GLU A 99 -4.44 14.62 -17.52
C GLU A 99 -5.03 13.43 -16.73
N SER A 100 -6.36 13.40 -16.63
CA SER A 100 -7.08 12.22 -16.13
C SER A 100 -7.68 11.46 -17.30
N PHE A 101 -7.43 10.15 -17.35
CA PHE A 101 -8.08 9.23 -18.30
C PHE A 101 -9.25 8.46 -17.66
N ILE A 102 -9.54 8.72 -16.37
CA ILE A 102 -10.66 8.12 -15.64
C ILE A 102 -11.75 9.17 -15.50
N ARG A 103 -12.90 8.92 -16.12
CA ARG A 103 -14.00 9.91 -16.25
C ARG A 103 -14.44 10.55 -14.93
N HIS A 104 -14.41 9.81 -13.83
CA HIS A 104 -14.87 10.26 -12.51
C HIS A 104 -13.76 10.93 -11.67
N ILE A 105 -12.52 10.95 -12.15
CA ILE A 105 -11.42 11.66 -11.49
C ILE A 105 -11.24 12.99 -12.19
N GLY A 106 -11.58 14.08 -11.50
CA GLY A 106 -11.46 15.43 -12.06
C GLY A 106 -10.03 15.73 -12.49
N ALA A 107 -9.84 16.11 -13.76
CA ALA A 107 -8.53 16.39 -14.33
C ALA A 107 -7.74 17.45 -13.54
N GLN A 108 -8.42 18.41 -12.92
CA GLN A 108 -7.78 19.41 -12.05
C GLN A 108 -7.08 18.78 -10.83
N ARG A 109 -7.64 17.72 -10.23
CA ARG A 109 -7.00 17.03 -9.09
C ARG A 109 -5.65 16.43 -9.49
N VAL A 110 -5.60 15.81 -10.68
CA VAL A 110 -4.36 15.24 -11.22
C VAL A 110 -3.37 16.34 -11.57
N ALA A 111 -3.82 17.39 -12.26
CA ALA A 111 -2.98 18.53 -12.63
C ALA A 111 -2.37 19.21 -11.39
N ASP A 112 -3.15 19.45 -10.34
CA ASP A 112 -2.66 20.06 -9.12
C ASP A 112 -1.68 19.15 -8.38
N ALA A 113 -1.96 17.85 -8.33
CA ALA A 113 -1.05 16.87 -7.74
C ALA A 113 0.33 16.89 -8.41
N VAL A 114 0.37 16.89 -9.75
CA VAL A 114 1.61 16.97 -10.52
C VAL A 114 2.31 18.31 -10.33
N ARG A 115 1.56 19.41 -10.37
CA ARG A 115 2.09 20.78 -10.26
C ARG A 115 2.75 21.05 -8.91
N SER A 116 2.31 20.40 -7.83
CA SER A 116 2.97 20.58 -6.53
C SER A 116 4.35 19.93 -6.46
N GLY A 117 4.69 19.02 -7.38
CA GLY A 117 5.93 18.25 -7.34
C GLY A 117 5.95 17.14 -6.28
N GLU A 118 4.86 16.98 -5.52
CA GLU A 118 4.73 15.96 -4.47
C GLU A 118 4.10 14.66 -4.98
N TYR A 119 3.63 14.65 -6.23
CA TYR A 119 3.17 13.44 -6.92
C TYR A 119 3.90 13.27 -8.25
N THR A 120 4.31 12.04 -8.55
CA THR A 120 4.93 11.69 -9.83
C THR A 120 4.46 10.32 -10.28
N ALA A 121 3.96 10.19 -11.51
CA ALA A 121 3.74 8.90 -12.15
C ALA A 121 5.01 8.42 -12.86
N THR A 122 5.27 7.11 -12.85
CA THR A 122 6.44 6.52 -13.50
C THR A 122 6.20 5.06 -13.91
N ALA A 123 6.91 4.61 -14.94
CA ALA A 123 7.05 3.20 -15.29
C ALA A 123 8.40 2.63 -14.80
N ASP A 124 9.22 3.43 -14.12
CA ASP A 124 10.48 3.02 -13.54
C ASP A 124 10.26 2.43 -12.14
N PHE A 125 10.15 1.09 -12.09
CA PHE A 125 9.94 0.35 -10.85
C PHE A 125 11.17 0.36 -9.93
N ASP A 126 12.37 0.73 -10.40
CA ASP A 126 13.57 0.82 -9.53
C ASP A 126 13.40 1.86 -8.43
N ARG A 127 12.51 2.84 -8.64
CA ARG A 127 12.14 3.84 -7.64
C ARG A 127 11.34 3.29 -6.47
N LEU A 128 10.82 2.05 -6.53
CA LEU A 128 10.16 1.39 -5.39
C LEU A 128 11.07 1.33 -4.16
N SER A 129 12.39 1.20 -4.36
CA SER A 129 13.40 1.22 -3.29
C SER A 129 13.39 2.52 -2.47
N ARG A 130 12.87 3.62 -3.02
CA ARG A 130 12.77 4.93 -2.35
C ARG A 130 11.49 5.10 -1.55
N CYS A 131 10.49 4.26 -1.75
CA CYS A 131 9.23 4.32 -1.02
C CYS A 131 9.38 3.67 0.36
N ASP A 132 8.63 4.17 1.34
CA ASP A 132 8.54 3.59 2.69
C ASP A 132 7.33 2.69 2.84
N ALA A 133 6.23 3.04 2.18
CA ALA A 133 5.07 2.19 2.02
C ALA A 133 4.76 2.00 0.54
N VAL A 134 4.41 0.78 0.13
CA VAL A 134 4.07 0.41 -1.24
C VAL A 134 2.72 -0.29 -1.24
N LEU A 135 1.75 0.29 -1.94
CA LEU A 135 0.39 -0.21 -2.04
C LEU A 135 0.20 -0.89 -3.40
N ILE A 136 -0.39 -2.08 -3.40
CA ILE A 136 -0.64 -2.90 -4.59
C ILE A 136 -2.12 -2.76 -4.98
N CYS A 137 -2.37 -2.00 -6.05
CA CYS A 137 -3.71 -1.70 -6.59
C CYS A 137 -3.83 -2.18 -8.05
N VAL A 138 -3.36 -3.39 -8.33
CA VAL A 138 -3.36 -3.99 -9.68
C VAL A 138 -4.64 -4.77 -9.95
N PRO A 139 -5.06 -4.93 -11.22
CA PRO A 139 -6.31 -5.62 -11.53
C PRO A 139 -6.22 -7.11 -11.16
N THR A 140 -7.36 -7.67 -10.76
CA THR A 140 -7.57 -9.10 -10.51
C THR A 140 -8.75 -9.55 -11.38
N PRO A 141 -8.57 -9.64 -12.71
CA PRO A 141 -9.66 -10.03 -13.60
C PRO A 141 -10.13 -11.45 -13.24
N LEU A 142 -11.39 -11.75 -13.55
CA LEU A 142 -11.90 -13.11 -13.38
C LEU A 142 -11.51 -13.97 -14.58
N GLY A 143 -11.00 -15.16 -14.32
CA GLY A 143 -10.73 -16.20 -15.30
C GLY A 143 -12.01 -16.81 -15.89
N LEU A 144 -11.84 -17.75 -16.80
CA LEU A 144 -12.93 -18.40 -17.54
C LEU A 144 -13.93 -19.12 -16.61
N HIS A 145 -13.48 -19.61 -15.45
CA HIS A 145 -14.31 -20.28 -14.45
C HIS A 145 -14.71 -19.36 -13.28
N ARG A 146 -14.56 -18.04 -13.44
CA ARG A 146 -14.85 -16.99 -12.44
C ARG A 146 -13.97 -17.01 -11.19
N GLU A 147 -12.81 -17.65 -11.28
CA GLU A 147 -11.73 -17.55 -10.32
C GLU A 147 -10.95 -16.24 -10.50
N PRO A 148 -10.53 -15.56 -9.42
CA PRO A 148 -9.65 -14.41 -9.54
C PRO A 148 -8.30 -14.80 -10.15
N ASP A 149 -7.88 -14.10 -11.19
CA ASP A 149 -6.52 -14.19 -11.74
C ASP A 149 -5.57 -13.31 -10.91
N ASN A 150 -4.82 -13.95 -10.01
CA ASN A 150 -3.81 -13.29 -9.18
C ASN A 150 -2.47 -13.07 -9.92
N SER A 151 -2.36 -13.37 -11.22
CA SER A 151 -1.08 -13.25 -11.97
C SER A 151 -0.48 -11.84 -11.90
N PHE A 152 -1.31 -10.81 -11.92
CA PHE A 152 -0.92 -9.40 -11.78
C PHE A 152 -0.38 -9.09 -10.38
N ILE A 153 -1.01 -9.64 -9.33
CA ILE A 153 -0.52 -9.53 -7.95
C ILE A 153 0.83 -10.22 -7.84
N HIS A 154 0.97 -11.44 -8.37
CA HIS A 154 2.23 -12.18 -8.32
C HIS A 154 3.36 -11.50 -9.08
N ALA A 155 3.06 -10.93 -10.27
CA ALA A 155 4.03 -10.15 -11.03
C ALA A 155 4.48 -8.92 -10.24
N THR A 156 3.54 -8.20 -9.65
CA THR A 156 3.83 -7.03 -8.81
C THR A 156 4.65 -7.40 -7.59
N ALA A 157 4.32 -8.50 -6.91
CA ALA A 157 5.10 -9.00 -5.78
C ALA A 157 6.55 -9.35 -6.17
N ARG A 158 6.78 -9.88 -7.38
CA ARG A 158 8.14 -10.12 -7.90
C ARG A 158 8.90 -8.82 -8.17
N GLU A 159 8.24 -7.82 -8.77
CA GLU A 159 8.84 -6.49 -8.98
C GLU A 159 9.25 -5.84 -7.67
N ILE A 160 8.39 -5.93 -6.64
CA ILE A 160 8.68 -5.47 -5.28
C ILE A 160 9.84 -6.28 -4.69
N ALA A 161 9.80 -7.61 -4.73
CA ALA A 161 10.81 -8.48 -4.11
C ALA A 161 12.23 -8.16 -4.61
N SER A 162 12.39 -7.86 -5.90
CA SER A 162 13.69 -7.51 -6.48
C SER A 162 14.29 -6.19 -5.98
N ARG A 163 13.48 -5.33 -5.34
CA ARG A 163 13.82 -3.97 -4.90
C ARG A 163 13.42 -3.71 -3.44
N LEU A 164 12.98 -4.75 -2.75
CA LEU A 164 12.52 -4.69 -1.38
C LEU A 164 13.70 -4.33 -0.50
N ARG A 165 13.49 -3.41 0.43
CA ARG A 165 14.48 -3.05 1.44
C ARG A 165 13.90 -3.20 2.83
N ARG A 166 14.81 -3.23 3.80
CA ARG A 166 14.46 -3.18 5.22
C ARG A 166 13.64 -1.91 5.52
N ASP A 167 12.75 -2.04 6.50
CA ASP A 167 11.90 -0.97 7.00
C ASP A 167 10.93 -0.41 5.93
N GLN A 168 10.37 -1.29 5.11
CA GLN A 168 9.27 -1.00 4.20
C GLN A 168 7.97 -1.65 4.67
N LEU A 169 6.85 -1.01 4.36
CA LEU A 169 5.51 -1.55 4.47
C LEU A 169 4.97 -1.88 3.08
N ILE A 170 4.56 -3.13 2.86
CA ILE A 170 3.84 -3.55 1.66
C ILE A 170 2.38 -3.77 2.03
N VAL A 171 1.46 -3.18 1.27
CA VAL A 171 0.02 -3.29 1.51
C VAL A 171 -0.65 -3.83 0.26
N LEU A 172 -1.34 -4.95 0.39
CA LEU A 172 -2.19 -5.49 -0.66
C LEU A 172 -3.57 -4.83 -0.57
N GLU A 173 -3.92 -4.05 -1.61
CA GLU A 173 -5.21 -3.35 -1.72
C GLU A 173 -6.15 -4.03 -2.73
N SER A 174 -5.59 -4.68 -3.76
CA SER A 174 -6.34 -5.43 -4.75
C SER A 174 -7.27 -6.47 -4.12
N THR A 175 -8.52 -6.47 -4.56
CA THR A 175 -9.52 -7.47 -4.15
C THR A 175 -9.04 -8.87 -4.51
N THR A 176 -8.99 -9.76 -3.52
CA THR A 176 -8.53 -11.13 -3.70
C THR A 176 -9.22 -12.07 -2.71
N TYR A 177 -8.91 -13.36 -2.75
CA TYR A 177 -9.44 -14.35 -1.83
C TYR A 177 -8.61 -14.48 -0.54
N PRO A 178 -9.19 -15.02 0.54
CA PRO A 178 -8.44 -15.29 1.77
C PRO A 178 -7.25 -16.22 1.51
N GLY A 179 -6.09 -15.88 2.06
CA GLY A 179 -4.84 -16.65 1.87
C GLY A 179 -3.86 -15.97 0.91
N THR A 180 -4.30 -15.13 -0.03
CA THR A 180 -3.38 -14.50 -1.01
C THR A 180 -2.22 -13.75 -0.37
N THR A 181 -2.46 -13.00 0.72
CA THR A 181 -1.39 -12.25 1.40
C THR A 181 -0.34 -13.16 2.03
N ASP A 182 -0.77 -14.17 2.79
CA ASP A 182 0.12 -15.01 3.61
C ASP A 182 0.69 -16.20 2.84
N GLU A 183 -0.07 -16.78 1.91
CA GLU A 183 0.26 -18.02 1.21
C GLU A 183 0.87 -17.78 -0.19
N GLU A 184 0.67 -16.59 -0.78
CA GLU A 184 1.14 -16.29 -2.15
C GLU A 184 2.07 -15.08 -2.20
N VAL A 185 1.66 -13.93 -1.66
CA VAL A 185 2.45 -12.70 -1.72
C VAL A 185 3.67 -12.78 -0.80
N LEU A 186 3.48 -13.19 0.45
CA LEU A 186 4.57 -13.28 1.42
C LEU A 186 5.71 -14.20 0.92
N PRO A 187 5.47 -15.43 0.45
CA PRO A 187 6.54 -16.29 -0.08
C PRO A 187 7.25 -15.72 -1.31
N ILE A 188 6.59 -14.89 -2.11
CA ILE A 188 7.25 -14.21 -3.24
C ILE A 188 8.18 -13.11 -2.73
N LEU A 189 7.73 -12.30 -1.76
CA LEU A 189 8.52 -11.21 -1.18
C LEU A 189 9.76 -11.74 -0.43
N GLU A 190 9.63 -12.85 0.31
CA GLU A 190 10.74 -13.44 1.06
C GLU A 190 11.84 -14.05 0.18
N LYS A 191 11.61 -14.23 -1.12
CA LYS A 191 12.68 -14.58 -2.08
C LYS A 191 13.75 -13.49 -2.22
N SER A 192 13.47 -12.28 -1.74
CA SER A 192 14.46 -11.21 -1.60
C SER A 192 15.55 -11.52 -0.56
N GLY A 193 15.33 -12.51 0.32
CA GLY A 193 16.17 -12.79 1.48
C GLY A 193 15.82 -11.94 2.71
N LEU A 194 14.80 -11.09 2.63
CA LEU A 194 14.23 -10.37 3.77
C LEU A 194 13.00 -11.12 4.31
N HIS A 195 12.77 -11.02 5.62
CA HIS A 195 11.70 -11.75 6.30
C HIS A 195 10.68 -10.83 6.99
N CYS A 196 9.40 -11.20 6.96
CA CYS A 196 8.35 -10.49 7.68
C CYS A 196 8.08 -11.16 9.04
N PRO A 197 7.92 -10.42 10.15
CA PRO A 197 7.91 -8.96 10.27
C PRO A 197 9.28 -8.35 10.62
N ASP A 198 10.35 -9.15 10.62
CA ASP A 198 11.65 -8.74 11.17
C ASP A 198 12.37 -7.68 10.32
N ASP A 199 12.22 -7.74 9.00
CA ASP A 199 12.90 -6.88 8.03
C ASP A 199 11.95 -5.93 7.29
N PHE A 200 10.73 -6.37 6.99
CA PHE A 200 9.69 -5.57 6.34
C PHE A 200 8.31 -5.97 6.88
N LEU A 201 7.30 -5.15 6.61
CA LEU A 201 5.92 -5.40 7.01
C LEU A 201 5.05 -5.71 5.80
N LEU A 202 4.10 -6.63 6.00
CA LEU A 202 3.08 -6.96 5.02
C LEU A 202 1.70 -6.79 5.66
N ALA A 203 0.80 -6.13 4.94
CA ALA A 203 -0.58 -5.91 5.35
C ALA A 203 -1.54 -6.16 4.19
N PHE A 204 -2.80 -6.38 4.55
CA PHE A 204 -3.92 -6.44 3.62
C PHE A 204 -4.95 -5.38 4.04
N SER A 205 -5.36 -4.55 3.09
CA SER A 205 -6.34 -3.49 3.30
C SER A 205 -7.16 -3.43 2.02
N PRO A 206 -8.24 -4.20 1.87
CA PRO A 206 -8.99 -4.20 0.61
C PRO A 206 -9.67 -2.85 0.40
N GLU A 207 -9.56 -2.29 -0.80
CA GLU A 207 -10.28 -1.09 -1.18
C GLU A 207 -11.81 -1.29 -1.06
N ARG A 208 -12.52 -0.26 -0.58
CA ARG A 208 -13.99 -0.24 -0.47
C ARG A 208 -14.58 1.01 -1.12
N GLU A 209 -14.47 1.10 -2.45
CA GLU A 209 -15.27 2.05 -3.22
C GLU A 209 -16.65 1.45 -3.50
N ASP A 210 -17.71 2.13 -3.05
CA ASP A 210 -19.10 1.83 -3.41
C ASP A 210 -19.51 2.73 -4.59
N PRO A 211 -19.46 2.25 -5.84
CA PRO A 211 -19.76 3.06 -7.02
C PRO A 211 -21.22 3.52 -7.08
N GLY A 212 -22.11 3.04 -6.20
CA GLY A 212 -23.51 3.47 -6.09
C GLY A 212 -23.76 4.61 -5.11
N ASN A 213 -22.73 5.10 -4.40
CA ASN A 213 -22.90 6.15 -3.40
C ASN A 213 -22.45 7.50 -3.95
N GLU A 214 -23.41 8.35 -4.32
CA GLU A 214 -23.17 9.75 -4.67
C GLU A 214 -22.79 10.51 -3.39
N LYS A 215 -21.52 10.92 -3.28
CA LYS A 215 -21.10 11.96 -2.33
C LYS A 215 -21.30 13.35 -2.94
#